data_AF-A0A537RIN7-F1
#
_entry.id   AF-A0A537RIN7-F1
#
_cell.length_a   1.000
_cell.length_b   1.000
_cell.length_c   1.000
_cell.angle_alpha   90.00
_cell.angle_beta   90.00
_cell.angle_gamma   90.00
#
_symmetry.space_group_name_H-M   'P 1'
#
loop_
_entity.id
_entity.type
_entity.pdbx_description
1 polymer ?
#
loop_
_entity_poly.entity_id
_entity_poly.type
_entity_poly.pdbx_seq_one_letter_code
_entity_poly.pdbx_strand_id
1 'polypeptide(L)'
;MDFKKLGNALTVIGVIVLAVAFAWWLYFYNSLARDFARVTGSKPDASVFDALSCLYSSSGACSLVTGVATIAGRTPYEPMLFWFGLAGLVLGLLIRFTAKPTGTA
;
A
#
# COMPACT_ATOMS: atom_id res chain seq x y z
N MET A 1 9.08 3.52 -30.08
CA MET A 1 8.80 2.91 -28.77
C MET A 1 7.33 2.52 -28.75
N ASP A 2 6.98 1.28 -28.37
CA ASP A 2 5.59 0.80 -28.37
C ASP A 2 4.84 1.31 -27.12
N PHE A 3 4.06 2.38 -27.26
CA PHE A 3 3.30 2.97 -26.15
C PHE A 3 2.33 1.99 -25.48
N LYS A 4 1.80 1.03 -26.26
CA LYS A 4 0.95 -0.06 -25.72
C LYS A 4 1.73 -1.01 -24.80
N LYS A 5 2.97 -1.38 -25.17
CA LYS A 5 3.83 -2.21 -24.32
C LYS A 5 4.27 -1.45 -23.07
N LEU A 6 4.60 -0.16 -23.22
CA LEU A 6 4.96 0.69 -22.09
C LEU A 6 3.81 0.84 -21.09
N GLY A 7 2.60 1.16 -21.56
CA GLY A 7 1.41 1.25 -20.71
C GLY A 7 1.11 -0.06 -19.98
N ASN A 8 1.19 -1.20 -20.69
CA ASN A 8 0.99 -2.51 -20.07
C ASN A 8 2.04 -2.84 -19.00
N ALA A 9 3.32 -2.57 -19.28
CA ALA A 9 4.39 -2.78 -18.30
C ALA A 9 4.19 -1.92 -17.05
N LEU A 10 3.85 -0.63 -17.23
CA LEU A 10 3.62 0.28 -16.11
C LEU A 10 2.40 -0.14 -15.28
N THR A 11 1.32 -0.58 -15.92
CA THR A 11 0.14 -1.12 -15.21
C THR A 11 0.52 -2.37 -14.41
N VAL A 12 1.23 -3.33 -15.00
CA VAL A 12 1.63 -4.56 -14.31
C VAL A 12 2.54 -4.26 -13.12
N ILE A 13 3.54 -3.38 -13.31
CA ILE A 13 4.42 -2.95 -12.22
C ILE A 13 3.61 -2.26 -11.12
N GLY A 14 2.69 -1.37 -11.48
CA GLY A 14 1.81 -0.70 -10.52
C GLY A 14 0.96 -1.69 -9.70
N VAL A 15 0.38 -2.71 -10.35
CA VAL A 15 -0.37 -3.78 -9.67
C VAL A 15 0.53 -4.54 -8.69
N ILE A 16 1.74 -4.92 -9.11
CA ILE A 16 2.69 -5.66 -8.27
C ILE A 16 3.09 -4.83 -7.05
N VAL A 17 3.43 -3.56 -7.25
CA VAL A 17 3.81 -2.65 -6.16
C VAL A 17 2.66 -2.47 -5.18
N LEU A 18 1.42 -2.29 -5.67
CA LEU A 18 0.24 -2.21 -4.81
C LEU A 18 0.02 -3.49 -4.00
N ALA A 19 0.16 -4.66 -4.62
CA ALA A 19 0.01 -5.94 -3.94
C ALA A 19 1.08 -6.12 -2.85
N VAL A 20 2.33 -5.76 -3.14
CA VAL A 20 3.43 -5.79 -2.16
C VAL A 20 3.19 -4.82 -1.02
N ALA A 21 2.75 -3.59 -1.31
CA ALA A 21 2.42 -2.60 -0.28
C ALA A 21 1.30 -3.09 0.63
N PHE A 22 0.23 -3.66 0.06
CA PHE A 22 -0.88 -4.22 0.82
C PHE A 22 -0.47 -5.42 1.68
N ALA A 23 0.34 -6.33 1.12
CA ALA A 23 0.87 -7.48 1.87
C ALA A 23 1.79 -7.04 3.01
N TRP A 24 2.65 -6.05 2.79
CA TRP A 24 3.52 -5.49 3.82
C TRP A 24 2.70 -4.85 4.94
N TRP A 25 1.72 -4.02 4.58
CA TRP A 25 0.81 -3.39 5.54
C TRP A 25 0.09 -4.45 6.39
N LEU A 26 -0.53 -5.46 5.75
CA LEU A 26 -1.18 -6.56 6.46
C LEU A 26 -0.22 -7.30 7.38
N TYR A 27 0.98 -7.62 6.92
CA TYR A 27 1.97 -8.33 7.72
C TYR A 27 2.38 -7.52 8.97
N PHE A 28 2.67 -6.24 8.79
CA PHE A 28 3.09 -5.34 9.87
C PHE A 28 2.02 -5.19 10.96
N TYR A 29 0.78 -4.83 10.58
CA TYR A 29 -0.31 -4.63 11.55
C TYR A 29 -0.77 -5.94 12.20
N ASN A 30 -0.76 -7.07 11.48
CA ASN A 30 -1.03 -8.38 12.10
C ASN A 30 0.07 -8.85 13.04
N SER A 31 1.35 -8.51 12.76
CA SER A 31 2.44 -8.78 13.70
C SER A 31 2.25 -7.96 14.97
N LEU A 32 1.96 -6.67 14.85
CA LEU A 32 1.75 -5.78 15.98
C LEU A 32 0.54 -6.19 16.82
N ALA A 33 -0.61 -6.48 16.21
CA ALA A 33 -1.79 -6.94 16.94
C ALA A 33 -1.50 -8.21 17.76
N ARG A 34 -0.73 -9.15 17.20
CA ARG A 34 -0.30 -10.37 17.91
C ARG A 34 0.69 -10.07 19.03
N ASP A 35 1.64 -9.18 18.81
CA ASP A 35 2.64 -8.80 19.81
C ASP A 35 1.99 -8.05 20.99
N PHE A 36 1.08 -7.10 20.71
CA PHE A 36 0.31 -6.42 21.76
C PHE A 36 -0.57 -7.38 22.54
N ALA A 37 -1.28 -8.30 21.88
CA ALA A 37 -2.10 -9.31 22.56
C ALA A 37 -1.31 -10.17 23.55
N ARG A 38 -0.05 -10.49 23.21
CA ARG A 38 0.85 -11.26 24.09
C ARG A 38 1.31 -10.47 25.31
N VAL A 39 1.53 -9.17 25.15
CA VAL A 39 2.06 -8.31 26.23
C VAL A 39 0.96 -7.84 27.17
N THR A 40 -0.23 -7.53 26.66
CA THR A 40 -1.35 -7.00 27.47
C THR A 40 -2.28 -8.08 27.98
N GLY A 41 -2.21 -9.31 27.46
CA GLY A 41 -3.13 -10.41 27.81
C GLY A 41 -4.57 -10.20 27.32
N SER A 42 -4.85 -9.07 26.68
CA SER A 42 -6.16 -8.69 26.15
C SER A 42 -6.19 -8.85 24.63
N LYS A 43 -7.32 -9.34 24.10
CA LYS A 43 -7.56 -9.29 22.66
C LYS A 43 -7.57 -7.82 22.24
N PRO A 44 -6.80 -7.40 21.23
CA PRO A 44 -6.91 -6.05 20.71
C PRO A 44 -8.31 -5.89 20.12
N ASP A 45 -9.12 -5.01 20.72
CA ASP A 45 -10.38 -4.55 20.11
C ASP A 45 -10.12 -3.74 18.83
N ALA A 46 -8.87 -3.32 18.61
CA ALA A 46 -8.42 -2.70 17.38
C ALA A 46 -8.39 -3.72 16.25
N SER A 47 -9.36 -3.62 15.35
CA SER A 47 -9.43 -4.46 14.16
C SER A 47 -8.41 -3.99 13.14
N VAL A 48 -7.88 -4.91 12.33
CA VAL A 48 -6.98 -4.55 11.20
C VAL A 48 -7.68 -3.58 10.22
N PHE A 49 -9.02 -3.60 10.22
CA PHE A 49 -9.86 -2.66 9.50
C PHE A 49 -9.74 -1.21 10.00
N ASP A 50 -9.51 -0.98 11.30
CA ASP A 50 -9.27 0.37 11.84
C ASP A 50 -7.94 0.94 11.33
N ALA A 51 -6.97 0.06 11.08
CA ALA A 51 -5.68 0.40 10.50
C ALA A 51 -5.72 0.60 8.98
N LEU A 52 -6.87 0.43 8.29
CA LEU A 52 -6.95 0.62 6.84
C LEU A 52 -6.59 2.05 6.44
N SER A 53 -6.92 3.03 7.29
CA SER A 53 -6.47 4.41 7.14
C SER A 53 -4.94 4.50 7.07
N CYS A 54 -4.23 3.61 7.77
CA CYS A 54 -2.77 3.55 7.77
C CYS A 54 -2.15 2.98 6.50
N LEU A 55 -2.95 2.36 5.62
CA LEU A 55 -2.47 1.87 4.33
C LEU A 55 -2.09 3.04 3.41
N TYR A 56 -2.85 4.13 3.46
CA TYR A 56 -2.69 5.30 2.57
C TYR A 56 -2.35 6.60 3.31
N SER A 57 -2.50 6.66 4.64
CA SER A 57 -2.18 7.82 5.47
C SER A 57 -1.26 7.44 6.63
N SER A 58 -0.40 8.36 7.06
CA SER A 58 0.43 8.21 8.26
C SER A 58 -0.05 9.07 9.44
N SER A 59 -1.23 9.69 9.35
CA SER A 59 -1.77 10.58 10.37
C SER A 59 -2.46 9.86 11.55
N GLY A 60 -2.65 10.57 12.67
CA GLY A 60 -3.45 10.11 13.81
C GLY A 60 -2.86 8.88 14.52
N ALA A 61 -3.68 7.85 14.72
CA ALA A 61 -3.26 6.63 15.40
C ALA A 61 -2.12 5.89 14.68
N CYS A 62 -1.99 6.06 13.36
CA CYS A 62 -0.95 5.42 12.57
C CYS A 62 0.45 5.94 12.92
N SER A 63 0.61 7.23 13.23
CA SER A 63 1.92 7.79 13.61
C SER A 63 2.37 7.29 14.98
N LEU A 64 1.44 7.11 15.91
CA LEU A 64 1.72 6.54 17.24
C LEU A 64 2.21 5.09 17.11
N VAL A 65 1.50 4.27 16.33
CA VAL A 65 1.87 2.87 16.11
C VAL A 65 3.25 2.76 15.43
N THR A 66 3.49 3.58 14.41
CA THR A 66 4.77 3.66 13.71
C THR A 66 5.90 4.13 14.64
N GLY A 67 5.64 5.10 15.53
CA GLY A 67 6.59 5.55 16.53
C GLY A 67 7.00 4.45 17.49
N VAL A 68 6.03 3.73 18.05
CA VAL A 68 6.29 2.60 18.96
C VAL A 68 7.03 1.46 18.25
N ALA A 69 6.63 1.14 17.01
CA ALA A 69 7.29 0.09 16.22
C ALA A 69 8.75 0.42 15.92
N THR A 70 9.05 1.68 15.59
CA THR A 70 10.43 2.14 15.35
C THR A 70 11.28 2.01 16.61
N ILE A 71 10.75 2.37 17.78
CA ILE A 71 11.43 2.20 19.08
C ILE A 71 11.67 0.72 19.39
N ALA A 72 10.73 -0.15 19.01
CA ALA A 72 10.87 -1.61 19.12
C ALA A 72 11.81 -2.24 18.07
N GLY A 73 12.51 -1.43 17.25
CA GLY A 73 13.44 -1.90 16.22
C GLY A 73 12.77 -2.57 15.02
N ARG A 74 11.45 -2.37 14.84
CA ARG A 74 10.70 -2.88 13.68
C ARG A 74 10.67 -1.82 12.57
N THR A 75 10.70 -2.26 11.32
CA THR A 75 10.52 -1.38 10.16
C THR A 75 9.03 -1.08 9.96
N PRO A 76 8.57 0.16 10.19
CA PRO A 76 7.18 0.51 9.97
C PRO A 76 6.81 0.45 8.50
N TYR A 77 5.55 0.11 8.22
CA TYR A 77 5.00 0.24 6.87
C TYR A 77 4.97 1.72 6.45
N GLU A 78 5.42 2.02 5.22
CA GLU A 78 5.36 3.37 4.65
C GLU A 78 4.23 3.50 3.62
N PRO A 79 3.26 4.41 3.84
CA PRO A 79 2.16 4.65 2.90
C PRO A 79 2.61 5.13 1.52
N MET A 80 3.83 5.67 1.40
CA MET A 80 4.37 6.13 0.12
C MET A 80 4.45 5.00 -0.92
N LEU A 81 4.72 3.76 -0.51
CA LEU A 81 4.75 2.60 -1.42
C LEU A 81 3.40 2.37 -2.11
N PHE A 82 2.30 2.51 -1.37
CA PHE A 82 0.96 2.44 -1.92
C PHE A 82 0.73 3.55 -2.96
N TRP A 83 1.13 4.79 -2.65
CA TRP A 83 0.98 5.91 -3.56
C TRP A 83 1.83 5.78 -4.83
N PHE A 84 3.06 5.27 -4.74
CA PHE A 84 3.88 5.00 -5.92
C PHE A 84 3.27 3.91 -6.81
N GLY A 85 2.79 2.82 -6.20
CA GLY A 85 2.08 1.77 -6.92
C GLY A 85 0.81 2.29 -7.60
N LEU A 86 0.01 3.09 -6.88
CA LEU A 86 -1.22 3.69 -7.39
C LEU A 86 -0.94 4.67 -8.54
N ALA A 87 0.03 5.56 -8.39
CA ALA A 87 0.42 6.51 -9.41
C ALA A 87 0.93 5.79 -10.68
N GLY A 88 1.78 4.77 -10.52
CA GLY A 88 2.25 3.95 -11.64
C GLY A 88 1.13 3.21 -12.36
N LEU A 89 0.18 2.64 -11.61
CA LEU A 89 -0.99 1.97 -12.15
C LEU A 89 -1.89 2.94 -12.94
N VAL A 90 -2.21 4.09 -12.35
CA VAL A 90 -3.02 5.13 -13.00
C VAL A 90 -2.33 5.64 -14.27
N LEU A 91 -1.04 5.93 -14.20
CA LEU A 91 -0.27 6.39 -15.36
C LEU A 91 -0.23 5.33 -16.47
N GLY A 92 -0.02 4.06 -16.12
CA GLY A 92 -0.04 2.95 -17.08
C GLY A 92 -1.39 2.78 -17.76
N LEU A 93 -2.48 2.89 -16.98
CA LEU A 93 -3.85 2.85 -17.50
C LEU A 93 -4.12 4.03 -18.42
N LEU A 94 -3.73 5.25 -18.03
CA LEU A 94 -3.90 6.45 -18.87
C LEU A 94 -3.18 6.28 -20.21
N ILE A 95 -1.92 5.86 -20.21
CA ILE A 95 -1.14 5.60 -21.44
C ILE A 95 -1.82 4.54 -22.29
N ARG A 96 -2.33 3.47 -21.68
CA ARG A 96 -3.05 2.40 -22.39
C ARG A 96 -4.34 2.89 -23.03
N PHE A 97 -5.11 3.74 -22.35
CA PHE A 97 -6.37 4.26 -22.84
C PHE A 97 -6.20 5.35 -23.90
N THR A 98 -5.20 6.22 -23.77
CA THR A 98 -4.90 7.26 -24.77
C THR A 98 -4.18 6.72 -26.00
N ALA A 99 -3.53 5.56 -25.90
CA ALA A 99 -2.97 4.85 -27.05
C ALA A 99 -4.04 4.14 -27.92
N LYS A 100 -5.34 4.31 -27.63
CA LYS A 100 -6.43 3.91 -28.53
C LYS A 100 -6.44 4.87 -29.72
N PRO A 101 -6.42 4.39 -30.97
CA PRO A 101 -6.28 5.28 -32.12
C PRO A 101 -7.44 6.26 -32.20
N THR A 102 -7.13 7.55 -32.36
CA THR A 102 -8.04 8.53 -32.97
C THR A 102 -8.36 8.01 -34.37
N GLY A 103 -9.47 7.30 -34.51
CA GLY A 103 -9.76 6.54 -35.72
C GLY A 103 -11.10 5.82 -35.65
N THR A 104 -12.17 6.58 -35.48
CA THR A 104 -13.47 6.24 -36.07
C THR A 104 -13.96 7.51 -36.75
N ALA A 105 -13.99 7.44 -38.07
CA ALA A 105 -14.61 8.37 -38.99
C ALA A 105 -16.12 8.54 -38.70
#